data_AF-A0A484KK90-F1
#
_entry.id   AF-A0A484KK90-F1
#
_cell.length_a   1.000
_cell.length_b   1.000
_cell.length_c   1.000
_cell.angle_alpha   90.00
_cell.angle_beta   90.00
_cell.angle_gamma   90.00
#
_symmetry.space_group_name_H-M   'P 1'
#
loop_
_entity.id
_entity.type
_entity.pdbx_description
1 polymer ?
#
loop_
_entity_poly.entity_id
_entity_poly.type
_entity_poly.pdbx_seq_one_letter_code
_entity_poly.pdbx_strand_id
1 'polypeptide(L)'
;MTPFEVISSDDSDIEDVKPDVDIDQLLGTECVAHPPLNELSEDELIRSSRMYQEYMQTLSIPSLHCSVIPFTSWMGLAASLKRLYGQPLHYLTNIQMKQWDRVRIGAHDEDVPLDTIIHPSKAEATIWAIEDVHRRTTSHLHLAKLWQSDPRHHAFVDPIVPKLQTLSK
;
A
#
# COMPACT_ATOMS: atom_id res chain seq x y z
N MET A 1 2.38 -41.71 -54.02
CA MET A 1 1.67 -41.40 -55.27
C MET A 1 0.49 -40.53 -54.87
N THR A 2 0.44 -39.29 -55.34
CA THR A 2 -0.53 -38.24 -54.94
C THR A 2 -1.74 -38.25 -55.89
N PRO A 3 -2.87 -37.56 -55.58
CA PRO A 3 -2.95 -36.10 -55.74
C PRO A 3 -3.61 -35.33 -54.58
N PHE A 4 -3.41 -34.01 -54.61
CA PHE A 4 -4.16 -32.96 -53.90
C PHE A 4 -5.56 -32.79 -54.51
N GLU A 5 -6.52 -32.23 -53.75
CA GLU A 5 -7.43 -31.19 -54.28
C GLU A 5 -8.07 -30.33 -53.18
N VAL A 6 -8.75 -29.26 -53.61
CA VAL A 6 -9.23 -28.08 -52.86
C VAL A 6 -10.72 -27.87 -53.27
N ILE A 7 -11.63 -27.08 -52.69
CA ILE A 7 -11.63 -25.65 -52.29
C ILE A 7 -12.85 -25.35 -51.39
N SER A 8 -12.77 -24.24 -50.63
CA SER A 8 -13.86 -23.26 -50.39
C SER A 8 -14.97 -23.54 -49.35
N SER A 9 -14.96 -22.66 -48.33
CA SER A 9 -16.06 -21.81 -47.83
C SER A 9 -17.51 -22.35 -47.74
N ASP A 10 -18.10 -22.23 -46.56
CA ASP A 10 -19.37 -21.50 -46.41
C ASP A 10 -19.46 -20.82 -45.03
N ASP A 11 -20.04 -19.62 -44.98
CA ASP A 11 -20.40 -18.93 -43.74
C ASP A 11 -21.78 -19.42 -43.27
N SER A 12 -22.06 -19.40 -41.97
CA SER A 12 -23.40 -19.70 -41.45
C SER A 12 -23.70 -18.94 -40.16
N ASP A 13 -24.21 -17.72 -40.37
CA ASP A 13 -25.28 -17.06 -39.61
C ASP A 13 -25.39 -17.35 -38.11
N ILE A 14 -24.88 -16.41 -37.30
CA ILE A 14 -25.25 -16.27 -35.90
C ILE A 14 -26.56 -15.48 -35.84
N GLU A 15 -27.64 -16.11 -35.36
CA GLU A 15 -28.95 -15.48 -35.24
C GLU A 15 -28.99 -14.32 -34.22
N ASP A 16 -29.85 -13.35 -34.52
CA ASP A 16 -29.96 -12.02 -33.90
C ASP A 16 -30.53 -12.05 -32.47
N VAL A 17 -29.66 -11.92 -31.46
CA VAL A 17 -30.05 -11.69 -30.07
C VAL A 17 -29.85 -10.22 -29.71
N LYS A 18 -30.92 -9.43 -29.79
CA LYS A 18 -30.95 -8.05 -29.31
C LYS A 18 -30.84 -7.95 -27.79
N PRO A 19 -29.97 -7.06 -27.27
CA PRO A 19 -30.06 -6.55 -25.91
C PRO A 19 -30.43 -5.06 -25.90
N ASP A 20 -31.71 -4.74 -26.10
CA ASP A 20 -32.27 -3.44 -25.68
C ASP A 20 -32.49 -3.45 -24.15
N VAL A 21 -31.40 -3.39 -23.38
CA VAL A 21 -31.43 -3.09 -21.94
C VAL A 21 -30.30 -2.12 -21.63
N ASP A 22 -30.70 -0.87 -21.35
CA ASP A 22 -29.81 0.21 -20.91
C ASP A 22 -29.32 -0.07 -19.48
N ILE A 23 -28.12 -0.65 -19.36
CA ILE A 23 -27.55 -1.14 -18.09
C ILE A 23 -27.28 0.03 -17.12
N ASP A 24 -27.12 1.25 -17.64
CA ASP A 24 -26.88 2.47 -16.84
C ASP A 24 -28.06 2.85 -15.94
N GLN A 25 -29.28 2.32 -16.16
CA GLN A 25 -30.44 2.58 -15.31
C GLN A 25 -30.61 1.63 -14.12
N LEU A 26 -29.86 0.51 -14.03
CA LEU A 26 -29.96 -0.42 -12.90
C LEU A 26 -28.91 -0.22 -11.81
N LEU A 27 -27.83 0.51 -12.10
CA LEU A 27 -26.82 0.91 -11.11
C LEU A 27 -27.05 2.38 -10.71
N GLY A 28 -28.18 2.60 -10.05
CA GLY A 28 -28.47 3.82 -9.28
C GLY A 28 -27.57 3.97 -8.05
N THR A 29 -26.25 3.98 -8.27
CA THR A 29 -25.31 4.58 -7.33
C THR A 29 -25.51 6.08 -7.46
N GLU A 30 -26.15 6.69 -6.46
CA GLU A 30 -26.17 8.15 -6.36
C GLU A 30 -24.74 8.65 -6.49
N CYS A 31 -24.46 9.36 -7.58
CA CYS A 31 -23.19 10.01 -7.79
C CYS A 31 -23.13 11.20 -6.84
N VAL A 32 -22.90 10.91 -5.56
CA VAL A 32 -22.56 11.88 -4.54
C VAL A 32 -21.29 12.53 -5.05
N ALA A 33 -21.48 13.71 -5.65
CA ALA A 33 -20.40 14.48 -6.23
C ALA A 33 -19.27 14.53 -5.21
N HIS A 34 -18.12 13.95 -5.56
CA HIS A 34 -16.95 14.02 -4.70
C HIS A 34 -16.77 15.49 -4.32
N PRO A 35 -16.78 15.83 -3.02
CA PRO A 35 -16.46 17.18 -2.61
C PRO A 35 -15.12 17.54 -3.26
N PRO A 36 -14.90 18.82 -3.67
CA PRO A 36 -13.55 19.25 -3.99
C PRO A 36 -12.66 18.81 -2.84
N LEU A 37 -11.45 18.30 -3.15
CA LEU A 37 -10.49 17.84 -2.13
C LEU A 37 -10.32 18.95 -1.10
N ASN A 38 -11.05 18.83 0.02
CA ASN A 38 -11.05 19.87 1.04
C ASN A 38 -9.65 19.87 1.61
N GLU A 39 -8.90 20.92 1.30
CA GLU A 39 -7.65 21.21 1.98
C GLU A 39 -7.98 21.28 3.47
N LEU A 40 -7.59 20.25 4.21
CA LEU A 40 -7.83 20.16 5.64
C LEU A 40 -7.23 21.41 6.29
N SER A 41 -8.03 22.08 7.13
CA SER A 41 -7.54 23.25 7.85
C SER A 41 -6.29 22.88 8.69
N GLU A 42 -5.45 23.87 8.99
CA GLU A 42 -4.24 23.65 9.78
C GLU A 42 -4.58 22.99 11.14
N ASP A 43 -5.67 23.40 11.78
CA ASP A 43 -6.18 22.81 13.01
C ASP A 43 -6.62 21.34 12.85
N GLU A 44 -7.25 20.98 11.73
CA GLU A 44 -7.62 19.60 11.42
C GLU A 44 -6.39 18.72 11.16
N LEU A 45 -5.37 19.25 10.48
CA LEU A 45 -4.09 18.55 10.27
C LEU A 45 -3.34 18.36 11.60
N ILE A 46 -3.27 19.37 12.46
CA ILE A 46 -2.65 19.29 13.80
C ILE A 46 -3.40 18.29 14.70
N ARG A 47 -4.74 18.27 14.66
CA ARG A 47 -5.56 17.31 15.40
C ARG A 47 -5.36 15.90 14.89
N SER A 48 -5.39 15.70 13.56
CA SER A 48 -5.27 14.38 12.94
C SER A 48 -3.88 13.79 13.13
N SER A 49 -2.82 14.60 12.96
CA SER A 49 -1.44 14.16 13.19
C SER A 49 -1.16 13.84 14.65
N ARG A 50 -1.82 14.53 15.60
CA ARG A 50 -1.75 14.21 17.03
C ARG A 50 -2.34 12.83 17.32
N MET A 51 -3.60 12.61 16.94
CA MET A 51 -4.27 11.32 17.15
C MET A 51 -3.49 10.17 16.49
N TYR A 52 -2.93 10.41 15.30
CA TYR A 52 -2.08 9.45 14.62
C TYR A 52 -0.79 9.13 15.39
N GLN A 53 -0.04 10.15 15.83
CA GLN A 53 1.20 9.93 16.59
C GLN A 53 0.94 9.22 17.92
N GLU A 54 -0.09 9.65 18.65
CA GLU A 54 -0.53 9.03 19.91
C GLU A 54 -0.92 7.57 19.69
N TYR A 55 -1.67 7.26 18.63
CA TYR A 55 -1.99 5.87 18.25
C TYR A 55 -0.72 5.05 17.95
N MET A 56 0.17 5.54 17.10
CA MET A 56 1.41 4.84 16.71
C MET A 56 2.34 4.59 17.92
N GLN A 57 2.34 5.48 18.91
CA GLN A 57 3.07 5.30 20.17
C GLN A 57 2.52 4.16 21.04
N THR A 58 1.26 3.75 20.87
CA THR A 58 0.67 2.60 21.61
C THR A 58 1.08 1.23 21.05
N LEU A 59 1.75 1.19 19.89
CA LEU A 59 2.11 -0.04 19.20
C LEU A 59 3.54 -0.47 19.54
N SER A 60 3.67 -1.55 20.30
CA SER A 60 4.97 -2.18 20.57
C SER A 60 5.57 -2.81 19.31
N ILE A 61 6.87 -2.62 19.08
CA ILE A 61 7.64 -3.37 18.08
C ILE A 61 7.56 -4.87 18.40
N PRO A 62 7.31 -5.76 17.40
CA PRO A 62 7.34 -7.20 17.61
C PRO A 62 8.70 -7.67 18.15
N SER A 63 8.71 -8.59 19.11
CA SER A 63 9.94 -9.11 19.73
C SER A 63 10.48 -10.40 19.11
N LEU A 64 9.68 -11.05 18.25
CA LEU A 64 9.99 -12.34 17.62
C LEU A 64 10.22 -12.15 16.12
N HIS A 65 11.49 -11.99 15.73
CA HIS A 65 11.92 -11.92 14.33
C HIS A 65 12.43 -13.29 13.87
N CYS A 66 11.51 -14.20 13.52
CA CYS A 66 11.84 -15.60 13.21
C CYS A 66 11.61 -15.98 11.74
N SER A 67 11.20 -15.03 10.89
CA SER A 67 10.85 -15.30 9.49
C SER A 67 11.90 -14.72 8.53
N VAL A 68 12.50 -15.59 7.70
CA VAL A 68 13.23 -15.13 6.52
C VAL A 68 12.20 -14.83 5.43
N ILE A 69 11.95 -13.54 5.18
CA ILE A 69 10.97 -13.07 4.19
C ILE A 69 11.71 -12.73 2.88
N PRO A 70 11.51 -13.46 1.77
CA PRO A 70 12.02 -13.06 0.46
C PRO A 70 11.41 -11.73 0.00
N PHE A 71 12.19 -10.85 -0.61
CA PHE A 71 11.74 -9.50 -1.00
C PHE A 71 12.59 -8.89 -2.13
N THR A 72 11.92 -8.28 -3.10
CA THR A 72 12.57 -7.59 -4.23
C THR A 72 12.75 -6.08 -4.02
N SER A 73 12.01 -5.49 -3.07
CA SER A 73 11.99 -4.05 -2.79
C SER A 73 11.66 -3.74 -1.33
N TRP A 74 12.06 -2.56 -0.85
CA TRP A 74 11.80 -2.10 0.52
C TRP A 74 10.31 -1.93 0.80
N MET A 75 9.54 -1.37 -0.14
CA MET A 75 8.07 -1.31 -0.01
C MET A 75 7.45 -2.71 0.00
N GLY A 76 8.00 -3.68 -0.76
CA GLY A 76 7.54 -5.07 -0.78
C GLY A 76 7.79 -5.80 0.55
N LEU A 77 8.97 -5.60 1.16
CA LEU A 77 9.27 -6.09 2.50
C LEU A 77 8.35 -5.45 3.54
N ALA A 78 8.19 -4.12 3.50
CA ALA A 78 7.32 -3.39 4.41
C ALA A 78 5.86 -3.86 4.34
N ALA A 79 5.31 -4.08 3.15
CA ALA A 79 3.98 -4.67 2.96
C ALA A 79 3.89 -6.10 3.54
N SER A 80 4.95 -6.90 3.39
CA SER A 80 5.03 -8.25 3.94
C SER A 80 5.10 -8.25 5.47
N LEU A 81 5.84 -7.33 6.08
CA LEU A 81 5.91 -7.14 7.54
C LEU A 81 4.55 -6.74 8.12
N LYS A 82 3.84 -5.78 7.50
CA LYS A 82 2.48 -5.37 7.92
C LYS A 82 1.52 -6.55 7.97
N ARG A 83 1.53 -7.37 6.91
CA ARG A 83 0.70 -8.58 6.81
C ARG A 83 1.11 -9.67 7.80
N LEU A 84 2.40 -9.89 8.00
CA LEU A 84 2.91 -10.95 8.89
C LEU A 84 2.65 -10.64 10.37
N TYR A 85 2.90 -9.40 10.79
CA TYR A 85 2.81 -9.00 12.20
C TYR A 85 1.47 -8.34 12.57
N GLY A 86 0.59 -8.10 11.60
CA GLY A 86 -0.72 -7.49 11.82
C GLY A 86 -0.67 -6.05 12.36
N GLN A 87 0.42 -5.32 12.09
CA GLN A 87 0.64 -3.95 12.54
C GLN A 87 0.85 -2.99 11.37
N PRO A 88 0.36 -1.74 11.44
CA PRO A 88 0.76 -0.68 10.51
C PRO A 88 2.23 -0.29 10.72
N LEU A 89 2.83 0.33 9.70
CA LEU A 89 4.09 1.05 9.84
C LEU A 89 3.84 2.56 9.88
N HIS A 90 4.79 3.29 10.45
CA HIS A 90 4.70 4.73 10.57
C HIS A 90 4.76 5.42 9.21
N TYR A 91 4.08 6.56 9.07
CA TYR A 91 4.07 7.40 7.86
C TYR A 91 5.49 7.67 7.35
N LEU A 92 6.38 8.11 8.24
CA LEU A 92 7.80 8.34 7.92
C LEU A 92 8.53 7.06 7.49
N THR A 93 8.20 5.90 8.06
CA THR A 93 8.77 4.61 7.64
C THR A 93 8.31 4.24 6.22
N ASN A 94 7.01 4.38 5.93
CA ASN A 94 6.47 4.15 4.59
C ASN A 94 7.09 5.10 3.53
N ILE A 95 7.29 6.37 3.88
CA ILE A 95 8.04 7.33 3.06
C ILE A 95 9.49 6.88 2.88
N GLN A 96 10.18 6.46 3.94
CA GLN A 96 11.57 6.00 3.90
C GLN A 96 11.75 4.79 2.97
N MET A 97 10.86 3.79 3.04
CA MET A 97 10.90 2.62 2.15
C MET A 97 10.78 3.03 0.68
N LYS A 98 9.84 3.94 0.36
CA LYS A 98 9.67 4.47 -0.99
C LYS A 98 10.88 5.29 -1.47
N GLN A 99 11.54 6.03 -0.58
CA GLN A 99 12.77 6.74 -0.91
C GLN A 99 13.91 5.76 -1.21
N TRP A 100 14.06 4.70 -0.41
CA TRP A 100 15.09 3.68 -0.63
C TRP A 100 14.88 2.84 -1.90
N ASP A 101 13.64 2.57 -2.31
CA ASP A 101 13.37 1.98 -3.62
C ASP A 101 13.69 2.96 -4.76
N ARG A 102 13.37 4.26 -4.60
CA ARG A 102 13.64 5.28 -5.62
C ARG A 102 15.12 5.52 -5.88
N VAL A 103 16.00 5.46 -4.87
CA VAL A 103 17.45 5.69 -5.07
C VAL A 103 18.16 4.53 -5.78
N ARG A 104 17.47 3.40 -6.03
CA ARG A 104 17.99 2.30 -6.86
C ARG A 104 17.76 2.53 -8.36
N ILE A 105 16.88 3.47 -8.73
CA ILE A 105 16.55 3.73 -10.14
C ILE A 105 17.76 4.35 -10.84
N GLY A 106 18.19 3.75 -11.94
CA GLY A 106 19.40 4.10 -12.68
C GLY A 106 20.70 3.50 -12.11
N ALA A 107 20.64 2.65 -11.09
CA ALA A 107 21.79 1.90 -10.60
C ALA A 107 22.12 0.71 -11.52
N HIS A 108 23.38 0.26 -11.53
CA HIS A 108 23.81 -0.93 -12.29
C HIS A 108 23.06 -2.21 -11.88
N ASP A 109 22.62 -2.27 -10.63
CA ASP A 109 21.92 -3.38 -9.99
C ASP A 109 20.44 -3.06 -9.68
N GLU A 110 19.80 -2.19 -10.47
CA GLU A 110 18.37 -1.85 -10.34
C GLU A 110 17.47 -3.10 -10.40
N ASP A 111 17.66 -3.93 -11.42
CA ASP A 111 16.86 -5.16 -11.66
C ASP A 111 17.19 -6.33 -10.71
N VAL A 112 18.23 -6.19 -9.87
CA VAL A 112 18.66 -7.27 -8.97
C VAL A 112 17.69 -7.38 -7.77
N PRO A 113 17.19 -8.58 -7.41
CA PRO A 113 16.36 -8.75 -6.21
C PRO A 113 17.07 -8.29 -4.94
N LEU A 114 16.42 -7.41 -4.17
CA LEU A 114 17.05 -6.74 -3.03
C LEU A 114 17.49 -7.70 -1.90
N ASP A 115 16.81 -8.83 -1.73
CA ASP A 115 17.20 -9.91 -0.80
C ASP A 115 18.53 -10.60 -1.13
N THR A 116 19.00 -10.51 -2.38
CA THR A 116 20.34 -10.98 -2.77
C THR A 116 21.45 -9.99 -2.41
N ILE A 117 21.11 -8.71 -2.27
CA ILE A 117 22.04 -7.62 -1.89
C ILE A 117 22.07 -7.46 -0.36
N ILE A 118 20.90 -7.50 0.29
CA ILE A 118 20.71 -7.28 1.72
C ILE A 118 19.97 -8.48 2.32
N HIS A 119 20.67 -9.25 3.15
CA HIS A 119 20.09 -10.41 3.83
C HIS A 119 18.77 -10.07 4.56
N PRO A 120 17.67 -10.81 4.35
CA PRO A 120 16.34 -10.48 4.88
C PRO A 120 16.29 -10.11 6.36
N SER A 121 16.94 -10.87 7.24
CA SER A 121 16.95 -10.56 8.68
C SER A 121 17.63 -9.22 9.02
N LYS A 122 18.57 -8.74 8.20
CA LYS A 122 19.16 -7.40 8.36
C LYS A 122 18.19 -6.33 7.89
N ALA A 123 17.54 -6.53 6.74
CA ALA A 123 16.55 -5.61 6.21
C ALA A 123 15.35 -5.45 7.15
N GLU A 124 14.81 -6.56 7.69
CA GLU A 124 13.76 -6.54 8.71
C GLU A 124 14.20 -5.77 9.97
N ALA A 125 15.37 -6.11 10.54
CA ALA A 125 15.88 -5.44 11.73
C ALA A 125 16.10 -3.93 11.51
N THR A 126 16.54 -3.53 10.32
CA THR A 126 16.66 -2.12 9.93
C THR A 126 15.31 -1.41 9.89
N ILE A 127 14.27 -2.03 9.31
CA ILE A 127 12.92 -1.45 9.29
C ILE A 127 12.40 -1.28 10.72
N TRP A 128 12.51 -2.31 11.58
CA TRP A 128 12.02 -2.22 12.95
C TRP A 128 12.78 -1.21 13.82
N ALA A 129 14.10 -1.06 13.63
CA ALA A 129 14.88 -0.05 14.32
C ALA A 129 14.44 1.38 13.95
N ILE A 130 14.17 1.64 12.67
CA ILE A 130 13.69 2.94 12.19
C ILE A 130 12.23 3.19 12.61
N GLU A 131 11.40 2.16 12.57
CA GLU A 131 10.01 2.21 13.06
C GLU A 131 9.94 2.56 14.56
N ASP A 132 10.82 1.99 15.39
CA ASP A 132 10.88 2.30 16.83
C ASP A 132 11.25 3.78 17.07
N VAL A 133 12.23 4.30 16.33
CA VAL A 133 12.57 5.73 16.34
C VAL A 133 11.36 6.57 15.94
N HIS A 134 10.75 6.28 14.79
CA HIS A 134 9.62 7.05 14.27
C HIS A 134 8.39 7.04 15.21
N ARG A 135 8.05 5.89 15.80
CA ARG A 135 6.98 5.80 16.81
C ARG A 135 7.29 6.66 18.04
N ARG A 136 8.52 6.60 18.56
CA ARG A 136 8.88 7.25 19.84
C ARG A 136 9.19 8.74 19.74
N THR A 137 9.86 9.20 18.69
CA THR A 137 10.48 10.53 18.66
C THR A 137 9.80 11.54 17.73
N THR A 138 8.89 11.10 16.86
CA THR A 138 8.22 12.01 15.91
C THR A 138 7.25 12.95 16.64
N SER A 139 7.36 14.25 16.36
CA SER A 139 6.39 15.25 16.81
C SER A 139 5.18 15.33 15.88
N HIS A 140 3.97 15.36 16.44
CA HIS A 140 2.75 15.57 15.65
C HIS A 140 2.74 16.90 14.91
N LEU A 141 3.38 17.95 15.44
CA LEU A 141 3.54 19.24 14.76
C LEU A 141 4.47 19.14 13.54
N HIS A 142 5.43 18.22 13.54
CA HIS A 142 6.25 17.95 12.37
C HIS A 142 5.46 17.19 11.31
N LEU A 143 4.68 16.17 11.71
CA LEU A 143 3.76 15.48 10.80
C LEU A 143 2.72 16.39 10.17
N ALA A 144 2.10 17.31 10.94
CA ALA A 144 1.13 18.27 10.41
C ALA A 144 1.71 19.10 9.25
N LYS A 145 2.95 19.61 9.41
CA LYS A 145 3.66 20.36 8.36
C LYS A 145 3.99 19.52 7.13
N LEU A 146 4.36 18.24 7.32
CA LEU A 146 4.59 17.32 6.21
C LEU A 146 3.28 17.01 5.45
N TRP A 147 2.18 16.77 6.16
CA TRP A 147 0.88 16.47 5.56
C TRP A 147 0.25 17.69 4.88
N GLN A 148 0.48 18.90 5.41
CA GLN A 148 0.15 20.16 4.73
C GLN A 148 0.94 20.34 3.43
N SER A 149 2.18 19.85 3.38
CA SER A 149 3.06 19.94 2.20
C SER A 149 2.81 18.84 1.15
N ASP A 150 2.12 17.75 1.52
CA ASP A 150 1.79 16.63 0.63
C ASP A 150 0.28 16.31 0.65
N PRO A 151 -0.51 16.81 -0.33
CA PRO A 151 -1.92 16.46 -0.47
C PRO A 151 -2.20 14.95 -0.61
N ARG A 152 -1.18 14.13 -0.92
CA ARG A 152 -1.27 12.66 -1.04
C ARG A 152 -0.69 11.93 0.16
N HIS A 153 -0.42 12.59 1.29
CA HIS A 153 0.14 11.98 2.50
C HIS A 153 -0.65 10.75 2.97
N HIS A 154 -1.98 10.75 2.78
CA HIS A 154 -2.88 9.65 3.13
C HIS A 154 -2.51 8.32 2.46
N ALA A 155 -1.84 8.33 1.30
CA ALA A 155 -1.36 7.13 0.62
C ALA A 155 -0.22 6.40 1.38
N PHE A 156 0.33 7.02 2.43
CA PHE A 156 1.38 6.47 3.29
C PHE A 156 0.93 6.25 4.74
N VAL A 157 -0.33 6.58 5.05
CA VAL A 157 -0.94 6.30 6.35
C VAL A 157 -1.65 4.96 6.23
N ASP A 158 -1.10 3.94 6.89
CA ASP A 158 -1.70 2.61 6.89
C ASP A 158 -3.06 2.61 7.63
N PRO A 159 -4.04 1.81 7.17
CA PRO A 159 -5.33 1.68 7.86
C PRO A 159 -5.15 1.25 9.32
N ILE A 160 -5.84 1.95 10.23
CA ILE A 160 -5.91 1.56 11.64
C ILE A 160 -6.71 0.26 11.75
N VAL A 161 -6.03 -0.85 12.01
CA VAL A 161 -6.68 -2.12 12.36
C VAL A 161 -7.20 -1.98 13.80
N PRO A 162 -8.54 -2.06 14.03
CA PRO A 162 -9.05 -2.08 15.39
C PRO A 162 -8.51 -3.30 16.11
N LYS A 163 -7.99 -3.14 17.33
CA LYS A 163 -7.70 -4.29 18.19
C LYS A 163 -9.02 -5.04 18.40
N LEU A 164 -9.14 -6.23 17.79
CA LEU A 164 -10.20 -7.16 18.13
C LEU A 164 -10.09 -7.42 19.62
N GLN A 165 -11.03 -6.87 20.40
CA GLN A 165 -11.17 -7.22 21.79
C GLN A 165 -11.55 -8.70 21.80
N THR A 166 -10.58 -9.56 22.09
CA THR A 166 -10.83 -10.96 22.35
C THR A 166 -11.81 -11.03 23.52
N LEU A 167 -13.08 -11.34 23.24
CA LEU A 167 -14.03 -11.68 24.29
C LEU A 167 -13.47 -12.89 25.03
N SER A 168 -12.94 -12.65 26.22
CA SER A 168 -12.69 -13.73 27.17
C SER A 168 -14.06 -14.25 27.60
N LYS A 169 -14.37 -15.48 27.20
CA LYS A 169 -15.43 -16.31 27.76
C LYS A 169 -14.80 -17.38 28.64
#